data_AF-A0A973BIY7-F1
#
_entry.id   AF-A0A973BIY7-F1
#
_cell.length_a   1.000
_cell.length_b   1.000
_cell.length_c   1.000
_cell.angle_alpha   90.00
_cell.angle_beta   90.00
_cell.angle_gamma   90.00
#
_symmetry.space_group_name_H-M   'P 1'
#
loop_
_entity.id
_entity.type
_entity.pdbx_description
1 polymer ?
#
loop_
_entity_poly.entity_id
_entity_poly.type
_entity_poly.pdbx_seq_one_letter_code
_entity_poly.pdbx_strand_id
1 'polypeptide(L)'
;MQKTLQLSVALLASALCTHAGSFIEASKYLDTDGSILGYIDFEGDGEAIGTQLNAIYGDALASVPGMMPVPIDFPTLFDNLGFGSIRSIGISSKELEQGTHVNRSVVLLDGEPAGLMALYGDRTSPESSFTAAELAPADATGAISGTVQLGAIRDTTIAVLTQVMGPMGEGLAQQQLAQVIPGTDITADEVIQALSGRWDAFWHESYSDEFIPSYKAWIQVAGAASVVERLKPLADSLPLTISETESGLLADFSAMLGTENIGLFVETSNTDSSLTIYTHKDWGPESDGPRLSATEGYQAISKNLPETALIYSYSGGYDMSTIFSAFAAEPMIANYSSLAEKLFDMLLGDFLKPAVSATYFAEDAMVSELYAGYSMKQAIVLLPAAGGA
;
A
#
# COMPACT_ATOMS: atom_id res chain seq x y z
N MET A 1 -49.76 -15.48 -2.53
CA MET A 1 -48.93 -16.32 -1.63
C MET A 1 -48.07 -17.33 -2.38
N GLN A 2 -48.60 -18.18 -3.28
CA GLN A 2 -47.81 -19.23 -3.94
C GLN A 2 -46.72 -18.71 -4.91
N LYS A 3 -46.98 -17.61 -5.64
CA LYS A 3 -45.98 -16.95 -6.50
C LYS A 3 -44.88 -16.21 -5.74
N THR A 4 -45.19 -15.66 -4.56
CA THR A 4 -44.24 -14.95 -3.71
C THR A 4 -43.26 -15.93 -3.06
N LEU A 5 -43.73 -17.12 -2.64
CA LEU A 5 -42.90 -18.17 -2.07
C LEU A 5 -41.91 -18.78 -3.09
N GLN A 6 -42.34 -18.95 -4.35
CA GLN A 6 -41.45 -19.45 -5.41
C GLN A 6 -40.35 -18.45 -5.79
N LEU A 7 -40.63 -17.14 -5.73
CA LEU A 7 -39.65 -16.10 -5.97
C LEU A 7 -38.60 -16.06 -4.84
N SER A 8 -39.05 -16.16 -3.58
CA SER A 8 -38.16 -16.16 -2.41
C SER A 8 -37.26 -17.40 -2.34
N VAL A 9 -37.77 -18.58 -2.73
CA VAL A 9 -36.96 -19.82 -2.79
C VAL A 9 -35.98 -19.80 -3.96
N ALA A 10 -36.35 -19.21 -5.10
CA ALA A 10 -35.43 -19.01 -6.22
C ALA A 10 -34.32 -18.00 -5.88
N LEU A 11 -34.62 -16.91 -5.18
CA LEU A 11 -33.63 -15.95 -4.67
C LEU A 11 -32.69 -16.56 -3.63
N LEU A 12 -33.22 -17.34 -2.67
CA LEU A 12 -32.37 -18.04 -1.70
C LEU A 12 -31.47 -19.10 -2.36
N ALA A 13 -31.99 -19.85 -3.33
CA ALA A 13 -31.22 -20.85 -4.05
C ALA A 13 -30.19 -20.24 -5.00
N SER A 14 -30.47 -19.08 -5.59
CA SER A 14 -29.49 -18.34 -6.40
C SER A 14 -28.41 -17.71 -5.53
N ALA A 15 -28.75 -17.10 -4.39
CA ALA A 15 -27.76 -16.62 -3.41
C ALA A 15 -26.86 -17.77 -2.90
N LEU A 16 -27.44 -18.90 -2.47
CA LEU A 16 -26.64 -20.05 -2.03
C LEU A 16 -25.76 -20.66 -3.14
N CYS A 17 -26.18 -20.58 -4.41
CA CYS A 17 -25.39 -21.04 -5.55
C CYS A 17 -24.31 -20.03 -5.98
N THR A 18 -24.54 -18.72 -5.87
CA THR A 18 -23.52 -17.70 -6.17
C THR A 18 -22.40 -17.72 -5.14
N HIS A 19 -22.74 -17.85 -3.84
CA HIS A 19 -21.76 -17.93 -2.75
C HIS A 19 -20.89 -19.19 -2.81
N ALA A 20 -21.44 -20.31 -3.31
CA ALA A 20 -20.66 -21.52 -3.55
C ALA A 20 -19.77 -21.40 -4.81
N GLY A 21 -20.21 -20.63 -5.81
CA GLY A 21 -19.47 -20.40 -7.06
C GLY A 21 -18.25 -19.52 -6.85
N SER A 22 -18.41 -18.38 -6.18
CA SER A 22 -17.33 -17.45 -5.82
C SER A 22 -16.30 -18.10 -4.88
N PHE A 23 -16.72 -18.96 -3.95
CA PHE A 23 -15.77 -19.78 -3.17
C PHE A 23 -14.96 -20.75 -4.04
N ILE A 24 -15.60 -21.48 -4.95
CA ILE A 24 -14.91 -22.41 -5.86
C ILE A 24 -13.91 -21.66 -6.73
N GLU A 25 -14.29 -20.49 -7.26
CA GLU A 25 -13.42 -19.62 -8.06
C GLU A 25 -12.21 -19.15 -7.24
N ALA A 26 -12.42 -18.61 -6.05
CA ALA A 26 -11.34 -18.16 -5.17
C ALA A 26 -10.42 -19.33 -4.77
N SER A 27 -10.99 -20.52 -4.51
CA SER A 27 -10.24 -21.71 -4.08
C SER A 27 -9.21 -22.20 -5.09
N LYS A 28 -9.34 -21.84 -6.38
CA LYS A 28 -8.35 -22.16 -7.43
C LYS A 28 -6.98 -21.50 -7.15
N TYR A 29 -6.99 -20.39 -6.42
CA TYR A 29 -5.83 -19.57 -6.11
C TYR A 29 -5.38 -19.71 -4.65
N LEU A 30 -6.07 -20.51 -3.83
CA LEU A 30 -5.80 -20.67 -2.40
C LEU A 30 -5.20 -22.04 -2.09
N ASP A 31 -4.36 -22.07 -1.05
CA ASP A 31 -3.81 -23.31 -0.50
C ASP A 31 -4.84 -23.97 0.43
N THR A 32 -5.68 -24.81 -0.15
CA THR A 32 -6.74 -25.52 0.58
C THR A 32 -6.23 -26.63 1.51
N ASP A 33 -4.96 -27.02 1.39
CA ASP A 33 -4.25 -27.95 2.29
C ASP A 33 -3.44 -27.24 3.39
N GLY A 34 -3.58 -25.92 3.51
CA GLY A 34 -2.86 -25.09 4.47
C GLY A 34 -3.39 -25.13 5.92
N SER A 35 -2.73 -24.37 6.78
CA SER A 35 -3.05 -24.22 8.20
C SER A 35 -4.28 -23.34 8.48
N ILE A 36 -4.67 -22.52 7.52
CA ILE A 36 -5.86 -21.68 7.53
C ILE A 36 -6.37 -21.50 6.10
N LEU A 37 -7.68 -21.52 5.97
CA LEU A 37 -8.42 -21.11 4.78
C LEU A 37 -9.57 -20.23 5.29
N GLY A 38 -9.56 -18.97 4.89
CA GLY A 38 -10.61 -18.00 5.17
C GLY A 38 -11.26 -17.58 3.86
N TYR A 39 -12.55 -17.35 3.89
CA TYR A 39 -13.30 -16.88 2.74
C TYR A 39 -14.43 -15.97 3.22
N ILE A 40 -14.56 -14.84 2.57
CA ILE A 40 -15.60 -13.84 2.81
C ILE A 40 -16.20 -13.51 1.46
N ASP A 41 -17.50 -13.77 1.32
CA ASP A 41 -18.26 -13.30 0.18
C ASP A 41 -18.66 -11.84 0.42
N PHE A 42 -18.54 -11.00 -0.60
CA PHE A 42 -18.93 -9.59 -0.57
C PHE A 42 -20.06 -9.29 -1.56
N GLU A 43 -20.55 -10.28 -2.32
CA GLU A 43 -21.60 -10.07 -3.32
C GLU A 43 -22.89 -9.56 -2.67
N GLY A 44 -23.21 -8.28 -2.93
CA GLY A 44 -24.38 -7.60 -2.35
C GLY A 44 -24.18 -7.05 -0.92
N ASP A 45 -23.03 -7.30 -0.28
CA ASP A 45 -22.77 -6.82 1.08
C ASP A 45 -22.61 -5.29 1.14
N GLY A 46 -22.01 -4.67 0.13
CA GLY A 46 -21.91 -3.21 0.04
C GLY A 46 -23.27 -2.53 0.03
N GLU A 47 -24.22 -3.05 -0.76
CA GLU A 47 -25.60 -2.57 -0.81
C GLU A 47 -26.33 -2.83 0.51
N ALA A 48 -26.18 -4.03 1.09
CA ALA A 48 -26.83 -4.40 2.34
C ALA A 48 -26.34 -3.56 3.53
N ILE A 49 -25.02 -3.45 3.72
CA ILE A 49 -24.39 -2.63 4.76
C ILE A 49 -24.71 -1.15 4.53
N GLY A 50 -24.60 -0.67 3.29
CA GLY A 50 -24.95 0.71 2.96
C GLY A 50 -26.40 1.04 3.29
N THR A 51 -27.33 0.14 2.97
CA THR A 51 -28.77 0.32 3.30
C THR A 51 -29.00 0.36 4.82
N GLN A 52 -28.30 -0.48 5.58
CA GLN A 52 -28.36 -0.45 7.05
C GLN A 52 -27.79 0.85 7.63
N LEU A 53 -26.66 1.33 7.10
CA LEU A 53 -26.07 2.61 7.52
C LEU A 53 -26.96 3.80 7.18
N ASN A 54 -27.62 3.80 6.01
CA ASN A 54 -28.64 4.80 5.66
C ASN A 54 -29.77 4.82 6.72
N ALA A 55 -30.23 3.66 7.19
CA ALA A 55 -31.26 3.57 8.23
C ALA A 55 -30.76 4.11 9.59
N ILE A 56 -29.56 3.68 10.02
CA ILE A 56 -28.94 4.17 11.27
C ILE A 56 -28.75 5.69 11.23
N TYR A 57 -28.31 6.22 10.08
CA TYR A 57 -28.14 7.66 9.89
C TYR A 57 -29.47 8.42 9.97
N GLY A 58 -30.53 7.87 9.38
CA GLY A 58 -31.88 8.41 9.51
C GLY A 58 -32.37 8.45 10.96
N ASP A 59 -32.15 7.36 11.71
CA ASP A 59 -32.50 7.29 13.13
C ASP A 59 -31.69 8.28 13.99
N ALA A 60 -30.40 8.46 13.69
CA ALA A 60 -29.53 9.44 14.35
C ALA A 60 -30.00 10.88 14.09
N LEU A 61 -30.34 11.23 12.84
CA LEU A 61 -30.89 12.54 12.48
C LEU A 61 -32.22 12.83 13.21
N ALA A 62 -33.07 11.82 13.39
CA ALA A 62 -34.32 11.97 14.13
C ALA A 62 -34.09 12.13 15.65
N SER A 63 -33.02 11.54 16.18
CA SER A 63 -32.77 11.45 17.63
C SER A 63 -31.88 12.57 18.18
N VAL A 64 -31.11 13.27 17.33
CA VAL A 64 -30.16 14.31 17.75
C VAL A 64 -30.64 15.70 17.32
N PRO A 65 -31.16 16.53 18.24
CA PRO A 65 -31.63 17.88 17.91
C PRO A 65 -30.50 18.76 17.36
N GLY A 66 -30.72 19.36 16.19
CA GLY A 66 -29.76 20.29 15.56
C GLY A 66 -28.73 19.62 14.65
N MET A 67 -28.74 18.30 14.49
CA MET A 67 -27.93 17.63 13.48
C MET A 67 -28.45 17.99 12.08
N MET A 68 -27.59 18.58 11.24
CA MET A 68 -27.95 18.88 9.85
C MET A 68 -27.80 17.62 8.98
N PRO A 69 -28.77 17.29 8.12
CA PRO A 69 -28.65 16.17 7.20
C PRO A 69 -27.57 16.46 6.16
N VAL A 70 -26.67 15.51 5.99
CA VAL A 70 -25.69 15.43 4.92
C VAL A 70 -26.25 14.41 3.91
N PRO A 71 -26.35 14.74 2.62
CA PRO A 71 -26.94 13.86 1.62
C PRO A 71 -25.95 12.75 1.24
N ILE A 72 -25.67 11.85 2.18
CA ILE A 72 -24.84 10.66 1.97
C ILE A 72 -25.76 9.51 1.60
N ASP A 73 -25.36 8.75 0.58
CA ASP A 73 -25.96 7.46 0.25
C ASP A 73 -24.89 6.38 0.41
N PHE A 74 -24.92 5.66 1.54
CA PHE A 74 -23.82 4.73 1.87
C PHE A 74 -23.57 3.63 0.83
N PRO A 75 -24.59 3.03 0.16
CA PRO A 75 -24.36 2.12 -0.97
C PRO A 75 -23.50 2.75 -2.07
N THR A 76 -23.91 3.92 -2.59
CA THR A 76 -23.13 4.64 -3.61
C THR A 76 -21.74 5.03 -3.10
N LEU A 77 -21.60 5.35 -1.81
CA LEU A 77 -20.29 5.67 -1.22
C LEU A 77 -19.37 4.44 -1.23
N PHE A 78 -19.87 3.26 -0.88
CA PHE A 78 -19.09 2.02 -0.94
C PHE A 78 -18.67 1.69 -2.38
N ASP A 79 -19.55 1.90 -3.35
CA ASP A 79 -19.24 1.73 -4.78
C ASP A 79 -18.14 2.71 -5.22
N ASN A 80 -18.25 3.99 -4.86
CA ASN A 80 -17.25 5.02 -5.17
C ASN A 80 -15.88 4.74 -4.55
N LEU A 81 -15.85 4.10 -3.37
CA LEU A 81 -14.63 3.67 -2.70
C LEU A 81 -14.00 2.41 -3.34
N GLY A 82 -14.76 1.70 -4.18
CA GLY A 82 -14.30 0.53 -4.92
C GLY A 82 -14.78 -0.82 -4.37
N PHE A 83 -15.55 -0.83 -3.28
CA PHE A 83 -16.05 -2.08 -2.70
C PHE A 83 -17.03 -2.81 -3.61
N GLY A 84 -17.76 -2.07 -4.46
CA GLY A 84 -18.65 -2.65 -5.48
C GLY A 84 -17.94 -3.49 -6.54
N SER A 85 -16.62 -3.32 -6.70
CA SER A 85 -15.81 -4.16 -7.60
C SER A 85 -15.38 -5.48 -6.96
N ILE A 86 -15.60 -5.69 -5.66
CA ILE A 86 -15.13 -6.88 -4.93
C ILE A 86 -16.27 -7.88 -4.82
N ARG A 87 -16.10 -9.05 -5.43
CA ARG A 87 -17.04 -10.18 -5.29
C ARG A 87 -16.76 -10.96 -4.02
N SER A 88 -15.50 -11.29 -3.76
CA SER A 88 -15.13 -12.03 -2.56
C SER A 88 -13.65 -11.88 -2.22
N ILE A 89 -13.29 -12.16 -0.97
CA ILE A 89 -11.91 -12.23 -0.51
C ILE A 89 -11.64 -13.62 0.07
N GLY A 90 -10.63 -14.27 -0.46
CA GLY A 90 -10.07 -15.51 0.07
C GLY A 90 -8.71 -15.26 0.72
N ILE A 91 -8.41 -15.99 1.79
CA ILE A 91 -7.08 -16.03 2.39
C ILE A 91 -6.67 -17.46 2.69
N SER A 92 -5.39 -17.78 2.53
CA SER A 92 -4.82 -19.05 2.96
C SER A 92 -3.41 -18.89 3.50
N SER A 93 -2.96 -19.81 4.34
CA SER A 93 -1.56 -19.90 4.75
C SER A 93 -1.08 -21.33 4.81
N LYS A 94 0.05 -21.60 4.16
CA LYS A 94 0.69 -22.90 4.10
C LYS A 94 2.15 -22.78 4.51
N GLU A 95 2.60 -23.69 5.37
CA GLU A 95 4.01 -23.78 5.72
C GLU A 95 4.80 -24.40 4.57
N LEU A 96 5.94 -23.80 4.27
CA LEU A 96 6.94 -24.28 3.33
C LEU A 96 8.12 -24.88 4.12
N GLU A 97 9.33 -24.80 3.58
CA GLU A 97 10.53 -25.28 4.26
C GLU A 97 11.06 -24.24 5.26
N GLN A 98 11.73 -24.73 6.31
CA GLN A 98 12.50 -23.91 7.26
C GLN A 98 11.70 -22.83 8.01
N GLY A 99 10.40 -23.06 8.26
CA GLY A 99 9.53 -22.12 8.98
C GLY A 99 9.12 -20.90 8.16
N THR A 100 9.34 -20.91 6.84
CA THR A 100 8.73 -19.93 5.93
C THR A 100 7.30 -20.34 5.64
N HIS A 101 6.37 -19.40 5.60
CA HIS A 101 5.00 -19.61 5.17
C HIS A 101 4.74 -18.88 3.85
N VAL A 102 3.93 -19.48 2.98
CA VAL A 102 3.25 -18.77 1.90
C VAL A 102 1.85 -18.39 2.39
N ASN A 103 1.58 -17.10 2.39
CA ASN A 103 0.31 -16.50 2.73
C ASN A 103 -0.30 -15.95 1.46
N ARG A 104 -1.45 -16.46 1.04
CA ARG A 104 -2.15 -15.96 -0.14
C ARG A 104 -3.38 -15.17 0.27
N SER A 105 -3.59 -14.05 -0.39
CA SER A 105 -4.88 -13.35 -0.39
C SER A 105 -5.36 -13.18 -1.83
N VAL A 106 -6.62 -13.48 -2.06
CA VAL A 106 -7.25 -13.47 -3.38
C VAL A 106 -8.45 -12.56 -3.28
N VAL A 107 -8.51 -11.54 -4.13
CA VAL A 107 -9.68 -10.68 -4.28
C VAL A 107 -10.30 -11.01 -5.62
N LEU A 108 -11.46 -11.66 -5.62
CA LEU A 108 -12.24 -11.83 -6.85
C LEU A 108 -12.94 -10.51 -7.17
N LEU A 109 -12.81 -10.08 -8.42
CA LEU A 109 -13.34 -8.81 -8.89
C LEU A 109 -14.54 -9.01 -9.82
N ASP A 110 -15.49 -8.08 -9.77
CA ASP A 110 -16.50 -7.91 -10.82
C ASP A 110 -16.03 -6.81 -11.78
N GLY A 111 -15.36 -7.21 -12.86
CA GLY A 111 -14.75 -6.28 -13.81
C GLY A 111 -13.34 -5.83 -13.41
N GLU A 112 -13.01 -4.56 -13.68
CA GLU A 112 -11.72 -3.95 -13.34
C GLU A 112 -11.74 -3.36 -11.92
N PRO A 113 -10.59 -3.22 -11.24
CA PRO A 113 -10.50 -2.48 -9.98
C PRO A 113 -11.08 -1.07 -10.12
N ALA A 114 -11.90 -0.66 -9.16
CA ALA A 114 -12.51 0.66 -9.12
C ALA A 114 -12.20 1.39 -7.81
N GLY A 115 -12.49 2.68 -7.76
CA GLY A 115 -12.27 3.52 -6.59
C GLY A 115 -10.81 3.47 -6.11
N LEU A 116 -10.61 3.28 -4.80
CA LEU A 116 -9.26 3.23 -4.23
C LEU A 116 -8.46 1.99 -4.64
N MET A 117 -9.12 0.90 -5.06
CA MET A 117 -8.43 -0.30 -5.54
C MET A 117 -7.71 -0.05 -6.86
N ALA A 118 -8.21 0.88 -7.68
CA ALA A 118 -7.57 1.30 -8.92
C ALA A 118 -6.22 2.00 -8.69
N LEU A 119 -5.90 2.41 -7.46
CA LEU A 119 -4.58 2.98 -7.11
C LEU A 119 -3.44 2.02 -7.47
N TYR A 120 -3.68 0.71 -7.37
CA TYR A 120 -2.69 -0.30 -7.66
C TYR A 120 -2.60 -0.63 -9.16
N GLY A 121 -3.46 -0.03 -9.99
CA GLY A 121 -3.58 -0.31 -11.41
C GLY A 121 -4.81 -1.13 -11.77
N ASP A 122 -4.83 -1.54 -13.03
CA ASP A 122 -5.86 -2.37 -13.68
C ASP A 122 -5.20 -3.52 -14.44
N ARG A 123 -5.98 -4.39 -15.10
CA ARG A 123 -5.43 -5.52 -15.87
C ARG A 123 -4.54 -5.11 -17.06
N THR A 124 -4.59 -3.85 -17.48
CA THR A 124 -3.75 -3.32 -18.57
C THR A 124 -2.47 -2.67 -18.05
N SER A 125 -2.37 -2.47 -16.74
CA SER A 125 -1.21 -1.88 -16.10
C SER A 125 -0.01 -2.81 -16.25
N PRO A 126 1.16 -2.27 -16.62
CA PRO A 126 2.33 -3.09 -16.87
C PRO A 126 2.79 -3.73 -15.55
N GLU A 127 2.96 -5.04 -15.57
CA GLU A 127 3.67 -5.71 -14.49
C GLU A 127 5.14 -5.26 -14.51
N SER A 128 5.67 -5.02 -13.32
CA SER A 128 7.04 -4.57 -13.11
C SER A 128 7.90 -5.72 -12.59
N SER A 129 9.13 -5.77 -13.08
CA SER A 129 10.22 -6.50 -12.43
C SER A 129 10.50 -5.90 -11.05
N PHE A 130 11.19 -6.66 -10.18
CA PHE A 130 11.55 -6.23 -8.82
C PHE A 130 12.76 -5.28 -8.81
N THR A 131 12.74 -4.27 -9.68
CA THR A 131 13.87 -3.39 -9.97
C THR A 131 14.31 -2.59 -8.74
N ALA A 132 13.40 -2.23 -7.83
CA ALA A 132 13.78 -1.59 -6.58
C ALA A 132 14.80 -2.43 -5.80
N ALA A 133 14.67 -3.76 -5.77
CA ALA A 133 15.64 -4.64 -5.12
C ALA A 133 16.96 -4.78 -5.90
N GLU A 134 16.92 -4.62 -7.22
CA GLU A 134 18.13 -4.61 -8.07
C GLU A 134 18.91 -3.31 -7.95
N LEU A 135 18.22 -2.20 -7.71
CA LEU A 135 18.80 -0.88 -7.51
C LEU A 135 19.22 -0.63 -6.06
N ALA A 136 18.50 -1.19 -5.09
CA ALA A 136 18.73 -0.97 -3.67
C ALA A 136 20.13 -1.43 -3.25
N PRO A 137 20.86 -0.60 -2.48
CA PRO A 137 22.04 -1.05 -1.75
C PRO A 137 21.74 -2.27 -0.87
N ALA A 138 22.74 -3.12 -0.63
CA ALA A 138 22.55 -4.35 0.15
C ALA A 138 22.13 -4.14 1.62
N ASP A 139 22.30 -2.94 2.17
CA ASP A 139 21.86 -2.57 3.51
C ASP A 139 20.40 -2.08 3.57
N ALA A 140 19.70 -1.96 2.43
CA ALA A 140 18.29 -1.56 2.42
C ALA A 140 17.43 -2.50 3.25
N THR A 141 16.60 -1.92 4.12
CA THR A 141 15.68 -2.67 5.00
C THR A 141 14.30 -2.82 4.39
N GLY A 142 14.02 -2.16 3.27
CA GLY A 142 12.82 -2.39 2.50
C GLY A 142 12.92 -1.90 1.07
N ALA A 143 12.12 -2.50 0.20
CA ALA A 143 12.02 -2.16 -1.22
C ALA A 143 10.59 -2.38 -1.71
N ILE A 144 10.14 -1.58 -2.66
CA ILE A 144 8.83 -1.68 -3.30
C ILE A 144 8.94 -1.29 -4.78
N SER A 145 8.37 -2.10 -5.66
CA SER A 145 8.26 -1.82 -7.10
C SER A 145 6.82 -2.01 -7.51
N GLY A 146 6.24 -1.11 -8.28
CA GLY A 146 4.89 -1.33 -8.80
C GLY A 146 4.28 -0.15 -9.53
N THR A 147 3.10 -0.37 -10.07
CA THR A 147 2.30 0.71 -10.68
C THR A 147 1.45 1.40 -9.61
N VAL A 148 1.48 2.74 -9.63
CA VAL A 148 0.67 3.60 -8.75
C VAL A 148 -0.14 4.57 -9.62
N GLN A 149 -1.46 4.48 -9.56
CA GLN A 149 -2.39 5.35 -10.28
C GLN A 149 -3.00 6.37 -9.32
N LEU A 150 -2.32 7.50 -9.11
CA LEU A 150 -2.79 8.56 -8.22
C LEU A 150 -4.10 9.20 -8.70
N GLY A 151 -4.42 9.08 -10.00
CA GLY A 151 -5.72 9.44 -10.56
C GLY A 151 -6.90 8.77 -9.85
N ALA A 152 -6.72 7.55 -9.32
CA ALA A 152 -7.75 6.86 -8.55
C ALA A 152 -8.16 7.65 -7.29
N ILE A 153 -7.19 8.21 -6.56
CA ILE A 153 -7.46 9.03 -5.36
C ILE A 153 -8.23 10.30 -5.76
N ARG A 154 -7.82 10.95 -6.85
CA ARG A 154 -8.49 12.13 -7.40
C ARG A 154 -9.94 11.81 -7.76
N ASP A 155 -10.16 10.77 -8.55
CA ASP A 155 -11.46 10.41 -9.10
C ASP A 155 -12.42 9.96 -8.00
N THR A 156 -11.95 9.17 -7.03
CA THR A 156 -12.72 8.81 -5.83
C THR A 156 -13.07 10.05 -5.01
N THR A 157 -12.14 10.99 -4.81
CA THR A 157 -12.41 12.23 -4.06
C THR A 157 -13.48 13.07 -4.75
N ILE A 158 -13.41 13.22 -6.08
CA ILE A 158 -14.43 13.92 -6.86
C ILE A 158 -15.78 13.21 -6.69
N ALA A 159 -15.84 11.89 -6.82
CA ALA A 159 -17.08 11.12 -6.70
C ALA A 159 -17.74 11.30 -5.32
N VAL A 160 -16.94 11.25 -4.24
CA VAL A 160 -17.42 11.47 -2.86
C VAL A 160 -17.92 12.90 -2.68
N LEU A 161 -17.20 13.92 -3.16
CA LEU A 161 -17.63 15.31 -3.05
C LEU A 161 -18.90 15.58 -3.85
N THR A 162 -19.00 15.03 -5.05
CA THR A 162 -20.20 15.13 -5.90
C THR A 162 -21.41 14.50 -5.23
N GLN A 163 -21.22 13.38 -4.53
CA GLN A 163 -22.30 12.76 -3.77
C GLN A 163 -22.78 13.65 -2.62
N VAL A 164 -21.85 14.18 -1.82
CA VAL A 164 -22.17 14.97 -0.61
C VAL A 164 -22.69 16.38 -0.94
N MET A 165 -22.26 16.97 -2.05
CA MET A 165 -22.51 18.38 -2.35
C MET A 165 -23.19 18.60 -3.72
N GLY A 166 -23.50 17.54 -4.47
CA GLY A 166 -24.02 17.61 -5.83
C GLY A 166 -23.00 18.21 -6.82
N PRO A 167 -23.48 18.85 -7.91
CA PRO A 167 -22.61 19.51 -8.89
C PRO A 167 -21.66 20.58 -8.31
N MET A 168 -21.99 21.13 -7.13
CA MET A 168 -21.11 22.06 -6.43
C MET A 168 -19.84 21.37 -5.92
N GLY A 169 -19.93 20.13 -5.42
CA GLY A 169 -18.78 19.36 -4.97
C GLY A 169 -17.82 19.05 -6.11
N GLU A 170 -18.36 18.61 -7.23
CA GLU A 170 -17.61 18.40 -8.47
C GLU A 170 -16.88 19.68 -8.90
N GLY A 171 -17.61 20.80 -8.94
CA GLY A 171 -17.05 22.10 -9.33
C GLY A 171 -15.95 22.59 -8.40
N LEU A 172 -16.08 22.38 -7.08
CA LEU A 172 -15.03 22.72 -6.10
C LEU A 172 -13.78 21.86 -6.29
N ALA A 173 -13.96 20.55 -6.50
CA ALA A 173 -12.85 19.63 -6.73
C ALA A 173 -12.11 19.98 -8.03
N GLN A 174 -12.85 20.17 -9.13
CA GLN A 174 -12.29 20.57 -10.42
C GLN A 174 -11.60 21.93 -10.34
N GLN A 175 -12.17 22.90 -9.61
CA GLN A 175 -11.54 24.19 -9.38
C GLN A 175 -10.21 24.03 -8.64
N GLN A 176 -10.16 23.21 -7.58
CA GLN A 176 -8.93 22.99 -6.82
C GLN A 176 -7.86 22.27 -7.65
N LEU A 177 -8.26 21.30 -8.47
CA LEU A 177 -7.36 20.56 -9.36
C LEU A 177 -6.82 21.42 -10.50
N ALA A 178 -7.64 22.37 -10.99
CA ALA A 178 -7.24 23.35 -12.00
C ALA A 178 -6.42 24.53 -11.45
N GLN A 179 -6.26 24.65 -10.12
CA GLN A 179 -5.38 25.67 -9.56
C GLN A 179 -3.93 25.36 -9.95
N VAL A 180 -3.31 26.35 -10.59
CA VAL A 180 -1.88 26.37 -10.86
C VAL A 180 -1.15 26.52 -9.53
N ILE A 181 -0.11 25.71 -9.31
CA ILE A 181 0.74 25.83 -8.13
C ILE A 181 1.39 27.23 -8.15
N PRO A 182 1.21 28.05 -7.09
CA PRO A 182 1.66 29.45 -7.11
C PRO A 182 3.12 29.58 -7.51
N GLY A 183 3.39 30.45 -8.49
CA GLY A 183 4.74 30.65 -9.02
C GLY A 183 5.14 29.73 -10.16
N THR A 184 4.33 28.74 -10.55
CA THR A 184 4.62 27.78 -11.63
C THR A 184 3.59 27.89 -12.76
N ASP A 185 3.70 27.02 -13.77
CA ASP A 185 2.70 26.82 -14.82
C ASP A 185 1.96 25.48 -14.71
N ILE A 186 2.22 24.67 -13.66
CA ILE A 186 1.66 23.33 -13.47
C ILE A 186 0.48 23.34 -12.51
N THR A 187 -0.57 22.62 -12.88
CA THR A 187 -1.77 22.41 -12.05
C THR A 187 -1.61 21.21 -11.12
N ALA A 188 -2.40 21.15 -10.05
CA ALA A 188 -2.42 19.98 -9.16
C ALA A 188 -2.80 18.69 -9.90
N ASP A 189 -3.71 18.76 -10.88
CA ASP A 189 -4.09 17.60 -11.70
C ASP A 189 -2.92 17.08 -12.55
N GLU A 190 -2.17 17.98 -13.18
CA GLU A 190 -0.99 17.61 -13.98
C GLU A 190 0.10 16.98 -13.10
N VAL A 191 0.27 17.41 -11.85
CA VAL A 191 1.19 16.75 -10.90
C VAL A 191 0.71 15.34 -10.57
N ILE A 192 -0.57 15.15 -10.27
CA ILE A 192 -1.14 13.83 -9.99
C ILE A 192 -0.94 12.89 -11.18
N GLN A 193 -1.21 13.37 -12.40
CA GLN A 193 -1.01 12.61 -13.62
C GLN A 193 0.47 12.29 -13.86
N ALA A 194 1.36 13.27 -13.72
CA ALA A 194 2.79 13.07 -13.96
C ALA A 194 3.44 12.14 -12.94
N LEU A 195 2.93 12.11 -11.70
CA LEU A 195 3.41 11.20 -10.66
C LEU A 195 2.72 9.82 -10.70
N SER A 196 1.69 9.63 -11.54
CA SER A 196 1.10 8.31 -11.76
C SER A 196 1.98 7.49 -12.71
N GLY A 197 2.13 6.21 -12.43
CA GLY A 197 2.93 5.29 -13.25
C GLY A 197 3.75 4.34 -12.42
N ARG A 198 4.89 3.93 -12.96
CA ARG A 198 5.78 2.97 -12.30
C ARG A 198 6.63 3.66 -11.24
N TRP A 199 6.59 3.11 -10.03
CA TRP A 199 7.36 3.53 -8.87
C TRP A 199 8.34 2.42 -8.48
N ASP A 200 9.58 2.81 -8.25
CA ASP A 200 10.61 1.97 -7.65
C ASP A 200 11.16 2.72 -6.43
N ALA A 201 11.04 2.13 -5.24
CA ALA A 201 11.47 2.78 -4.02
C ALA A 201 12.14 1.81 -3.06
N PHE A 202 13.11 2.29 -2.31
CA PHE A 202 13.77 1.52 -1.26
C PHE A 202 14.23 2.44 -0.14
N TRP A 203 14.32 1.87 1.06
CA TRP A 203 14.68 2.61 2.25
C TRP A 203 15.59 1.78 3.16
N HIS A 204 16.31 2.49 4.01
CA HIS A 204 17.10 1.92 5.08
C HIS A 204 16.70 2.61 6.38
N GLU A 205 16.26 1.81 7.33
CA GLU A 205 15.96 2.23 8.69
C GLU A 205 17.00 1.61 9.63
N SER A 206 17.66 2.45 10.41
CA SER A 206 18.58 2.03 11.46
C SER A 206 18.42 2.90 12.70
N TYR A 207 18.96 2.41 13.82
CA TYR A 207 18.93 3.11 15.09
C TYR A 207 20.37 3.25 15.58
N SER A 208 20.72 4.43 16.10
CA SER A 208 21.97 4.62 16.83
C SER A 208 21.93 3.91 18.19
N ASP A 209 23.09 3.84 18.87
CA ASP A 209 23.20 3.33 20.24
C ASP A 209 22.30 4.09 21.25
N GLU A 210 21.91 5.33 20.92
CA GLU A 210 21.00 6.16 21.71
C GLU A 210 19.52 6.05 21.26
N PHE A 211 19.19 5.08 20.39
CA PHE A 211 17.85 4.89 19.79
C PHE A 211 17.35 6.07 18.96
N ILE A 212 18.26 6.92 18.49
CA ILE A 212 17.91 7.95 17.52
C ILE A 212 17.74 7.24 16.17
N PRO A 213 16.55 7.29 15.56
CA PRO A 213 16.31 6.66 14.27
C PRO A 213 17.05 7.43 13.16
N SER A 214 17.63 6.68 12.24
CA SER A 214 18.23 7.15 11.00
C SER A 214 17.46 6.54 9.84
N TYR A 215 17.01 7.39 8.92
CA TYR A 215 16.19 6.97 7.79
C TYR A 215 16.81 7.47 6.49
N LYS A 216 17.09 6.53 5.59
CA LYS A 216 17.44 6.82 4.20
C LYS A 216 16.32 6.33 3.31
N ALA A 217 15.96 7.12 2.32
CA ALA A 217 14.99 6.77 1.29
C ALA A 217 15.46 7.24 -0.08
N TRP A 218 15.07 6.45 -1.07
CA TRP A 218 15.22 6.68 -2.49
C TRP A 218 13.93 6.22 -3.17
N ILE A 219 13.34 7.07 -4.01
CA ILE A 219 12.09 6.82 -4.74
C ILE A 219 12.29 7.33 -6.16
N GLN A 220 11.99 6.51 -7.15
CA GLN A 220 11.95 6.91 -8.55
C GLN A 220 10.55 6.71 -9.11
N VAL A 221 10.10 7.72 -9.86
CA VAL A 221 8.84 7.71 -10.59
C VAL A 221 9.15 7.85 -12.08
N ALA A 222 8.78 6.82 -12.85
CA ALA A 222 9.00 6.80 -14.28
C ALA A 222 8.10 7.82 -15.00
N GLY A 223 8.64 8.55 -15.97
CA GLY A 223 7.87 9.52 -16.78
C GLY A 223 7.61 10.88 -16.11
N ALA A 224 8.05 11.08 -14.87
CA ALA A 224 7.78 12.27 -14.08
C ALA A 224 8.83 13.41 -14.22
N ALA A 225 9.84 13.28 -15.09
CA ALA A 225 10.91 14.28 -15.22
C ALA A 225 10.43 15.70 -15.52
N SER A 226 9.33 15.85 -16.26
CA SER A 226 8.77 17.16 -16.66
C SER A 226 8.30 18.01 -15.46
N VAL A 227 8.00 17.38 -14.31
CA VAL A 227 7.53 18.08 -13.11
C VAL A 227 8.62 19.04 -12.61
N VAL A 228 9.87 18.59 -12.49
CA VAL A 228 10.94 19.41 -11.90
C VAL A 228 11.25 20.63 -12.76
N GLU A 229 11.21 20.49 -14.08
CA GLU A 229 11.41 21.62 -14.99
C GLU A 229 10.37 22.73 -14.78
N ARG A 230 9.11 22.33 -14.56
CA ARG A 230 7.99 23.24 -14.31
C ARG A 230 7.99 23.82 -12.90
N LEU A 231 8.72 23.19 -11.97
CA LEU A 231 8.97 23.72 -10.63
C LEU A 231 10.16 24.69 -10.56
N LYS A 232 11.00 24.80 -11.61
CA LYS A 232 12.15 25.73 -11.64
C LYS A 232 11.84 27.15 -11.16
N PRO A 233 10.72 27.79 -11.55
CA PRO A 233 10.39 29.14 -11.09
C PRO A 233 10.25 29.27 -9.57
N LEU A 234 10.00 28.18 -8.83
CA LEU A 234 9.94 28.21 -7.37
C LEU A 234 11.30 28.49 -6.72
N ALA A 235 12.40 28.24 -7.43
CA ALA A 235 13.76 28.50 -6.94
C ALA A 235 13.98 29.96 -6.53
N ASP A 236 13.28 30.90 -7.16
CA ASP A 236 13.40 32.33 -6.85
C ASP A 236 12.70 32.70 -5.52
N SER A 237 11.82 31.82 -5.01
CA SER A 237 10.94 32.08 -3.86
C SER A 237 11.18 31.15 -2.66
N LEU A 238 11.83 30.01 -2.88
CA LEU A 238 12.13 29.00 -1.86
C LEU A 238 13.65 28.87 -1.68
N PRO A 239 14.14 28.52 -0.48
CA PRO A 239 15.55 28.28 -0.24
C PRO A 239 15.94 26.90 -0.80
N LEU A 240 15.87 26.74 -2.13
CA LEU A 240 16.29 25.55 -2.86
C LEU A 240 17.41 25.92 -3.84
N THR A 241 18.30 24.97 -4.10
CA THR A 241 19.39 25.14 -5.09
C THR A 241 19.13 24.24 -6.28
N ILE A 242 19.08 24.80 -7.49
CA ILE A 242 18.99 24.01 -8.73
C ILE A 242 20.35 24.00 -9.42
N SER A 243 20.83 22.81 -9.77
CA SER A 243 22.04 22.59 -10.56
C SER A 243 21.79 21.63 -11.71
N GLU A 244 22.49 21.80 -12.83
CA GLU A 244 22.51 20.82 -13.90
C GLU A 244 23.43 19.64 -13.52
N THR A 245 23.00 18.41 -13.82
CA THR A 245 23.80 17.18 -13.71
C THR A 245 24.09 16.64 -15.11
N GLU A 246 24.92 15.59 -15.21
CA GLU A 246 25.20 14.95 -16.51
C GLU A 246 23.93 14.36 -17.16
N SER A 247 22.98 13.93 -16.32
CA SER A 247 21.75 13.23 -16.70
C SER A 247 20.51 14.13 -16.72
N GLY A 248 20.52 15.28 -16.04
CA GLY A 248 19.35 16.16 -15.97
C GLY A 248 19.51 17.34 -15.01
N LEU A 249 18.55 17.50 -14.10
CA LEU A 249 18.50 18.60 -13.13
C LEU A 249 18.45 18.03 -11.73
N LEU A 250 19.18 18.64 -10.82
CA LEU A 250 19.12 18.38 -9.39
C LEU A 250 18.57 19.62 -8.67
N ALA A 251 17.47 19.44 -7.95
CA ALA A 251 16.93 20.41 -7.01
C ALA A 251 17.21 19.94 -5.57
N ASP A 252 17.94 20.76 -4.82
CA ASP A 252 18.34 20.53 -3.43
C ASP A 252 17.47 21.36 -2.48
N PHE A 253 16.59 20.67 -1.74
CA PHE A 253 15.69 21.23 -0.74
C PHE A 253 16.23 21.10 0.69
N SER A 254 17.46 20.65 0.88
CA SER A 254 18.01 20.31 2.21
C SER A 254 18.00 21.50 3.18
N ALA A 255 18.18 22.72 2.68
CA ALA A 255 18.10 23.93 3.49
C ALA A 255 16.72 24.18 4.12
N MET A 256 15.64 23.59 3.57
CA MET A 256 14.29 23.67 4.13
C MET A 256 14.07 22.71 5.29
N LEU A 257 14.80 21.59 5.35
CA LEU A 257 14.62 20.58 6.39
C LEU A 257 15.25 20.99 7.74
N GLY A 258 16.31 21.80 7.70
CA GLY A 258 17.02 22.24 8.90
C GLY A 258 17.74 21.11 9.65
N THR A 259 17.99 19.98 9.00
CA THR A 259 18.65 18.79 9.55
C THR A 259 20.05 18.62 8.97
N GLU A 260 21.08 18.47 9.81
CA GLU A 260 22.48 18.40 9.36
C GLU A 260 22.84 17.11 8.60
N ASN A 261 22.08 16.02 8.80
CA ASN A 261 22.42 14.69 8.29
C ASN A 261 21.42 14.11 7.28
N ILE A 262 20.34 14.84 6.97
CA ILE A 262 19.29 14.41 6.03
C ILE A 262 19.05 15.55 5.07
N GLY A 263 19.15 15.26 3.78
CA GLY A 263 18.75 16.17 2.71
C GLY A 263 17.42 15.78 2.08
N LEU A 264 16.94 16.61 1.17
CA LEU A 264 15.89 16.26 0.23
C LEU A 264 16.33 16.69 -1.15
N PHE A 265 16.61 15.72 -2.00
CA PHE A 265 17.10 15.90 -3.35
C PHE A 265 16.06 15.40 -4.32
N VAL A 266 15.79 16.19 -5.35
CA VAL A 266 14.93 15.80 -6.46
C VAL A 266 15.72 15.91 -7.74
N GLU A 267 15.95 14.79 -8.39
CA GLU A 267 16.77 14.68 -9.59
C GLU A 267 15.96 14.16 -10.78
N THR A 268 16.17 14.74 -11.96
CA THR A 268 15.60 14.22 -13.20
C THR A 268 16.64 13.50 -14.02
N SER A 269 16.17 12.53 -14.82
CA SER A 269 16.99 11.90 -15.85
C SER A 269 16.34 12.09 -17.23
N ASN A 270 17.12 12.65 -18.15
CA ASN A 270 16.73 12.88 -19.54
C ASN A 270 16.71 11.58 -20.37
N THR A 271 17.32 10.50 -19.87
CA THR A 271 17.49 9.25 -20.62
C THR A 271 16.22 8.38 -20.56
N ASP A 272 15.60 8.30 -19.40
CA ASP A 272 14.42 7.50 -19.10
C ASP A 272 13.20 8.37 -18.68
N SER A 273 13.36 9.70 -18.70
CA SER A 273 12.34 10.66 -18.28
C SER A 273 11.85 10.43 -16.85
N SER A 274 12.70 9.91 -15.96
CA SER A 274 12.35 9.66 -14.57
C SER A 274 12.59 10.87 -13.65
N LEU A 275 11.83 10.90 -12.55
CA LEU A 275 12.05 11.78 -11.41
C LEU A 275 12.47 10.91 -10.22
N THR A 276 13.57 11.27 -9.57
CA THR A 276 14.11 10.57 -8.41
C THR A 276 14.12 11.49 -7.20
N ILE A 277 13.57 11.04 -6.08
CA ILE A 277 13.56 11.73 -4.79
C ILE A 277 14.42 10.91 -3.83
N TYR A 278 15.41 11.53 -3.20
CA TYR A 278 16.27 10.83 -2.25
C TYR A 278 16.75 11.74 -1.13
N THR A 279 17.19 11.12 -0.04
CA THR A 279 17.56 11.82 1.20
C THR A 279 19.07 11.93 1.42
N HIS A 280 19.85 11.11 0.72
CA HIS A 280 21.30 10.96 0.91
C HIS A 280 21.97 10.81 -0.46
N LYS A 281 22.93 11.68 -0.80
CA LYS A 281 23.60 11.69 -2.12
C LYS A 281 24.48 10.45 -2.37
N ASP A 282 24.93 9.81 -1.30
CA ASP A 282 25.82 8.66 -1.31
C ASP A 282 25.08 7.32 -1.17
N TRP A 283 23.76 7.34 -1.05
CA TRP A 283 22.93 6.15 -0.85
C TRP A 283 21.85 6.02 -1.93
N GLY A 284 22.03 5.08 -2.85
CA GLY A 284 21.16 4.86 -4.00
C GLY A 284 21.74 3.83 -4.99
N PRO A 285 21.27 3.82 -6.26
CA PRO A 285 21.71 2.86 -7.28
C PRO A 285 23.21 2.90 -7.59
N GLU A 286 23.86 4.02 -7.30
CA GLU A 286 25.29 4.24 -7.52
C GLU A 286 26.15 3.94 -6.27
N SER A 287 25.55 3.49 -5.16
CA SER A 287 26.31 3.14 -3.95
C SER A 287 27.28 1.98 -4.21
N ASP A 288 28.45 2.05 -3.59
CA ASP A 288 29.42 0.96 -3.64
C ASP A 288 28.87 -0.34 -3.01
N GLY A 289 29.32 -1.48 -3.52
CA GLY A 289 29.02 -2.80 -2.95
C GLY A 289 27.85 -3.55 -3.61
N PRO A 290 27.43 -4.68 -3.03
CA PRO A 290 26.36 -5.50 -3.58
C PRO A 290 25.00 -4.80 -3.50
N ARG A 291 24.07 -5.29 -4.32
CA ARG A 291 22.66 -4.87 -4.31
C ARG A 291 21.83 -5.80 -3.43
N LEU A 292 20.69 -5.34 -2.95
CA LEU A 292 19.78 -6.12 -2.11
C LEU A 292 19.42 -7.46 -2.76
N SER A 293 19.13 -7.48 -4.07
CA SER A 293 18.81 -8.68 -4.84
C SER A 293 19.93 -9.73 -4.86
N ALA A 294 21.18 -9.34 -4.58
CA ALA A 294 22.33 -10.21 -4.51
C ALA A 294 22.59 -10.77 -3.09
N THR A 295 21.83 -10.34 -2.08
CA THR A 295 22.01 -10.82 -0.71
C THR A 295 21.38 -12.20 -0.51
N GLU A 296 22.01 -13.05 0.30
CA GLU A 296 21.49 -14.39 0.61
C GLU A 296 20.12 -14.32 1.29
N GLY A 297 19.91 -13.35 2.19
CA GLY A 297 18.65 -13.15 2.91
C GLY A 297 17.48 -12.83 1.96
N TYR A 298 17.72 -11.96 0.98
CA TYR A 298 16.74 -11.68 -0.06
C TYR A 298 16.45 -12.91 -0.92
N GLN A 299 17.49 -13.55 -1.46
CA GLN A 299 17.34 -14.68 -2.38
C GLN A 299 16.65 -15.88 -1.73
N ALA A 300 16.89 -16.12 -0.44
CA ALA A 300 16.27 -17.20 0.30
C ALA A 300 14.74 -17.10 0.33
N ILE A 301 14.21 -15.88 0.44
CA ILE A 301 12.78 -15.62 0.58
C ILE A 301 12.09 -15.27 -0.75
N SER A 302 12.81 -14.64 -1.69
CA SER A 302 12.26 -14.22 -2.99
C SER A 302 12.21 -15.33 -4.04
N LYS A 303 12.88 -16.47 -3.82
CA LYS A 303 13.03 -17.56 -4.82
C LYS A 303 11.73 -18.14 -5.39
N ASN A 304 10.61 -17.96 -4.68
CA ASN A 304 9.31 -18.52 -5.06
C ASN A 304 8.37 -17.45 -5.65
N LEU A 305 8.80 -16.19 -5.73
CA LEU A 305 7.98 -15.14 -6.32
C LEU A 305 7.88 -15.30 -7.84
N PRO A 306 6.80 -14.77 -8.45
CA PRO A 306 6.76 -14.60 -9.90
C PRO A 306 7.89 -13.69 -10.39
N GLU A 307 8.21 -13.73 -11.69
CA GLU A 307 9.25 -12.86 -12.27
C GLU A 307 8.81 -11.39 -12.36
N THR A 308 7.50 -11.17 -12.49
CA THR A 308 6.87 -9.86 -12.60
C THR A 308 5.66 -9.79 -11.68
N ALA A 309 5.31 -8.58 -11.24
CA ALA A 309 4.13 -8.33 -10.43
C ALA A 309 3.57 -6.93 -10.71
N LEU A 310 2.28 -6.73 -10.46
CA LEU A 310 1.69 -5.39 -10.42
C LEU A 310 2.34 -4.56 -9.32
N ILE A 311 2.51 -5.16 -8.15
CA ILE A 311 3.19 -4.60 -6.98
C ILE A 311 4.03 -5.68 -6.32
N TYR A 312 5.23 -5.31 -5.96
CA TYR A 312 6.20 -6.09 -5.23
C TYR A 312 6.62 -5.33 -3.99
N SER A 313 6.76 -6.00 -2.85
CA SER A 313 7.34 -5.40 -1.65
C SER A 313 8.27 -6.36 -0.91
N TYR A 314 9.29 -5.80 -0.28
CA TYR A 314 10.24 -6.50 0.59
C TYR A 314 10.41 -5.73 1.89
N SER A 315 10.52 -6.48 2.97
CA SER A 315 10.99 -6.03 4.28
C SER A 315 12.14 -6.92 4.72
N GLY A 316 13.25 -6.31 5.14
CA GLY A 316 14.41 -6.97 5.70
C GLY A 316 14.21 -7.46 7.13
N GLY A 317 13.05 -7.19 7.72
CA GLY A 317 12.79 -7.47 9.12
C GLY A 317 13.49 -6.49 10.05
N TYR A 318 13.41 -6.76 11.36
CA TYR A 318 13.99 -5.93 12.40
C TYR A 318 14.70 -6.79 13.45
N ASP A 319 15.97 -6.49 13.72
CA ASP A 319 16.72 -7.15 14.79
C ASP A 319 16.46 -6.46 16.13
N MET A 320 15.58 -7.08 16.92
CA MET A 320 15.22 -6.61 18.26
C MET A 320 16.34 -6.72 19.29
N SER A 321 17.44 -7.43 19.01
CA SER A 321 18.55 -7.56 19.96
C SER A 321 19.10 -6.19 20.37
N THR A 322 19.08 -5.22 19.46
CA THR A 322 19.46 -3.82 19.73
C THR A 322 18.55 -3.19 20.79
N ILE A 323 17.23 -3.31 20.66
CA ILE A 323 16.26 -2.80 21.66
C ILE A 323 16.43 -3.50 23.01
N PHE A 324 16.59 -4.82 23.01
CA PHE A 324 16.78 -5.56 24.26
C PHE A 324 18.11 -5.26 24.95
N SER A 325 19.17 -4.95 24.19
CA SER A 325 20.45 -4.55 24.75
C SER A 325 20.35 -3.27 25.59
N ALA A 326 19.47 -2.34 25.20
CA ALA A 326 19.23 -1.12 25.96
C ALA A 326 18.28 -1.31 27.14
N PHE A 327 17.26 -2.16 27.01
CA PHE A 327 16.45 -2.55 28.18
C PHE A 327 17.28 -3.30 29.23
N ALA A 328 18.30 -4.04 28.81
CA ALA A 328 19.25 -4.67 29.72
C ALA A 328 20.17 -3.66 30.43
N ALA A 329 20.36 -2.46 29.88
CA ALA A 329 21.11 -1.37 30.52
C ALA A 329 20.30 -0.65 31.62
N GLU A 330 18.97 -0.78 31.62
CA GLU A 330 18.08 -0.18 32.62
C GLU A 330 17.89 -1.06 33.87
N PRO A 331 18.35 -0.64 35.06
CA PRO A 331 18.39 -1.50 36.26
C PRO A 331 17.04 -2.07 36.70
N MET A 332 15.93 -1.38 36.40
CA MET A 332 14.57 -1.84 36.75
C MET A 332 14.04 -2.92 35.82
N ILE A 333 14.53 -2.98 34.58
CA ILE A 333 14.04 -3.88 33.52
C ILE A 333 15.02 -5.03 33.27
N ALA A 334 16.30 -4.84 33.59
CA ALA A 334 17.38 -5.82 33.39
C ALA A 334 17.07 -7.22 33.98
N ASN A 335 16.39 -7.31 35.12
CA ASN A 335 16.01 -8.60 35.73
C ASN A 335 14.95 -9.36 34.92
N TYR A 336 14.21 -8.66 34.07
CA TYR A 336 13.13 -9.21 33.24
C TYR A 336 13.51 -9.25 31.76
N SER A 337 14.65 -8.67 31.35
CA SER A 337 15.05 -8.52 29.94
C SER A 337 15.06 -9.87 29.21
N SER A 338 15.67 -10.90 29.79
CA SER A 338 15.71 -12.25 29.19
C SER A 338 14.34 -12.94 29.08
N LEU A 339 13.41 -12.62 29.98
CA LEU A 339 12.03 -13.13 29.91
C LEU A 339 11.22 -12.34 28.87
N ALA A 340 11.39 -11.02 28.85
CA ALA A 340 10.78 -10.13 27.87
C ALA A 340 11.24 -10.51 26.46
N GLU A 341 12.54 -10.66 26.23
CA GLU A 341 13.13 -11.09 24.95
C GLU A 341 12.50 -12.40 24.46
N LYS A 342 12.41 -13.42 25.33
CA LYS A 342 11.77 -14.69 24.97
C LYS A 342 10.27 -14.57 24.69
N LEU A 343 9.55 -13.75 25.45
CA LEU A 343 8.11 -13.52 25.21
C LEU A 343 7.88 -12.76 23.91
N PHE A 344 8.71 -11.76 23.62
CA PHE A 344 8.66 -11.00 22.38
C PHE A 344 9.05 -11.85 21.18
N ASP A 345 10.13 -12.63 21.26
CA ASP A 345 10.53 -13.55 20.20
C ASP A 345 9.42 -14.58 19.93
N MET A 346 8.81 -15.14 20.98
CA MET A 346 7.70 -16.09 20.86
C MET A 346 6.44 -15.49 20.24
N LEU A 347 6.13 -14.21 20.50
CA LEU A 347 4.89 -13.58 20.05
C LEU A 347 5.04 -12.82 18.73
N LEU A 348 6.15 -12.11 18.55
CA LEU A 348 6.37 -11.14 17.48
C LEU A 348 7.64 -11.42 16.66
N GLY A 349 8.55 -12.27 17.14
CA GLY A 349 9.84 -12.52 16.47
C GLY A 349 9.68 -12.93 15.01
N ASP A 350 8.71 -13.79 14.71
CA ASP A 350 8.40 -14.22 13.34
C ASP A 350 7.89 -13.08 12.44
N PHE A 351 7.21 -12.06 12.98
CA PHE A 351 6.73 -10.88 12.24
C PHE A 351 7.84 -9.89 11.91
N LEU A 352 8.94 -9.97 12.66
CA LEU A 352 10.12 -9.14 12.47
C LEU A 352 11.18 -9.84 11.62
N LYS A 353 10.91 -11.05 11.13
CA LYS A 353 11.76 -11.68 10.11
C LYS A 353 11.54 -11.03 8.75
N PRO A 354 12.48 -11.20 7.80
CA PRO A 354 12.28 -10.77 6.44
C PRO A 354 10.97 -11.31 5.85
N ALA A 355 10.34 -10.50 5.02
CA ALA A 355 9.10 -10.83 4.33
C ALA A 355 9.12 -10.25 2.91
N VAL A 356 8.50 -10.95 1.98
CA VAL A 356 8.40 -10.48 0.60
C VAL A 356 7.05 -10.81 -0.01
N SER A 357 6.46 -9.89 -0.76
CA SER A 357 5.17 -10.06 -1.39
C SER A 357 5.16 -9.68 -2.86
N ALA A 358 4.30 -10.34 -3.63
CA ALA A 358 3.97 -9.97 -5.00
C ALA A 358 2.45 -10.04 -5.21
N THR A 359 1.90 -9.03 -5.86
CA THR A 359 0.49 -8.94 -6.25
C THR A 359 0.39 -8.89 -7.77
N TYR A 360 -0.49 -9.69 -8.36
CA TYR A 360 -0.69 -9.78 -9.81
C TYR A 360 -2.15 -10.12 -10.15
N PHE A 361 -2.52 -9.94 -11.42
CA PHE A 361 -3.83 -10.36 -11.91
C PHE A 361 -3.79 -11.80 -12.44
N ALA A 362 -4.77 -12.60 -12.04
CA ALA A 362 -5.01 -13.93 -12.58
C ALA A 362 -6.48 -14.05 -12.99
N GLU A 363 -6.76 -13.99 -14.29
CA GLU A 363 -8.12 -13.93 -14.84
C GLU A 363 -8.94 -12.79 -14.20
N ASP A 364 -9.98 -13.14 -13.43
CA ASP A 364 -10.88 -12.24 -12.73
C ASP A 364 -10.45 -11.93 -11.28
N ALA A 365 -9.29 -12.44 -10.85
CA ALA A 365 -8.77 -12.30 -9.50
C ALA A 365 -7.54 -11.39 -9.44
N MET A 366 -7.42 -10.63 -8.34
CA MET A 366 -6.17 -10.05 -7.90
C MET A 366 -5.59 -10.95 -6.80
N VAL A 367 -4.44 -11.56 -7.07
CA VAL A 367 -3.78 -12.52 -6.18
C VAL A 367 -2.56 -11.85 -5.58
N SER A 368 -2.43 -11.92 -4.25
CA SER A 368 -1.21 -11.52 -3.54
C SER A 368 -0.62 -12.73 -2.82
N GLU A 369 0.65 -12.98 -3.06
CA GLU A 369 1.44 -13.97 -2.35
C GLU A 369 2.42 -13.25 -1.43
N LEU A 370 2.49 -13.66 -0.16
CA LEU A 370 3.40 -13.16 0.86
C LEU A 370 4.18 -14.34 1.43
N TYR A 371 5.49 -14.31 1.26
CA TYR A 371 6.42 -15.25 1.88
C TYR A 371 7.01 -14.60 3.12
N ALA A 372 6.80 -15.20 4.29
CA ALA A 372 7.22 -14.62 5.58
C ALA A 372 7.50 -15.71 6.63
N GLY A 373 8.19 -15.34 7.70
CA GLY A 373 8.43 -16.23 8.85
C GLY A 373 7.18 -16.52 9.69
N TYR A 374 6.04 -15.92 9.37
CA TYR A 374 4.76 -16.09 10.07
C TYR A 374 3.63 -16.51 9.12
N SER A 375 2.65 -17.20 9.67
CA SER A 375 1.39 -17.56 9.02
C SER A 375 0.32 -16.48 9.21
N MET A 376 -0.62 -16.37 8.27
CA MET A 376 -1.82 -15.54 8.39
C MET A 376 -2.64 -15.89 9.63
N LYS A 377 -2.60 -17.15 10.06
CA LYS A 377 -3.21 -17.61 11.31
C LYS A 377 -2.59 -16.93 12.52
N GLN A 378 -1.25 -16.85 12.61
CA GLN A 378 -0.58 -16.11 13.69
C GLN A 378 -0.97 -14.63 13.64
N ALA A 379 -1.01 -14.02 12.45
CA ALA A 379 -1.38 -12.60 12.30
C ALA A 379 -2.79 -12.31 12.83
N ILE A 380 -3.78 -13.11 12.45
CA ILE A 380 -5.17 -12.96 12.90
C ILE A 380 -5.32 -13.17 14.40
N VAL A 381 -4.53 -14.05 15.03
CA VAL A 381 -4.60 -14.27 16.49
C VAL A 381 -3.99 -13.12 17.27
N LEU A 382 -2.95 -12.48 16.74
CA LEU A 382 -2.20 -11.43 17.43
C LEU A 382 -2.80 -10.03 17.22
N LEU A 383 -3.44 -9.74 16.09
CA LEU A 383 -4.09 -8.45 15.82
C LEU A 383 -5.15 -8.06 16.89
N PRO A 384 -6.05 -8.94 17.34
CA PRO A 384 -6.99 -8.65 18.43
C PRO A 384 -6.30 -8.53 19.80
N ALA A 385 -5.17 -9.20 20.01
CA ALA A 385 -4.44 -9.18 21.27
C ALA A 385 -3.64 -7.88 21.46
N ALA A 386 -3.19 -7.25 20.36
CA ALA A 386 -2.49 -5.96 20.39
C ALA A 386 -3.43 -4.75 20.55
N GLY A 387 -4.70 -4.86 20.15
CA GLY A 387 -5.71 -3.79 20.30
C GLY A 387 -6.40 -3.74 21.67
N GLY A 388 -6.02 -4.62 22.61
CA GLY A 388 -6.66 -4.77 23.93
C GLY A 388 -5.72 -4.60 25.12
N ALA A 389 -4.49 -4.12 24.92
CA ALA A 389 -3.50 -3.87 25.98
C ALA A 389 -3.28 -2.38 26.24
#